data_AF-A0AAD0WGR8-F1
#
_entry.id   AF-A0AAD0WGR8-F1
#
_cell.length_a   1.000
_cell.length_b   1.000
_cell.length_c   1.000
_cell.angle_alpha   90.00
_cell.angle_beta   90.00
_cell.angle_gamma   90.00
#
_symmetry.space_group_name_H-M   'P 1'
#
loop_
_entity.id
_entity.type
_entity.pdbx_description
1 polymer ?
#
loop_
_entity_poly.entity_id
_entity_poly.type
_entity_poly.pdbx_seq_one_letter_code
_entity_poly.pdbx_strand_id
1 'polypeptide(L)'
;MMNLPPPESLAIRLAHAAQTILARTCRQELATASKEALDAAYAAMRACTESVVDQLVNDMQTAPCCADAAFLAAVVDLAEAGITSLRGPR
;
A
#
# COMPACT_ATOMS: atom_id res chain seq x y z
N MET A 1 11.71 21.15 13.76
CA MET A 1 12.11 19.85 13.20
C MET A 1 10.87 18.98 13.14
N MET A 2 10.41 18.64 11.93
CA MET A 2 9.28 17.74 11.77
C MET A 2 9.78 16.32 12.09
N ASN A 3 9.30 15.76 13.20
CA ASN A 3 9.64 14.40 13.61
C ASN A 3 8.96 13.44 12.63
N LEU A 4 9.68 13.00 11.60
CA LEU A 4 9.14 11.96 10.71
C LEU A 4 8.86 10.72 11.58
N PRO A 5 7.65 10.13 11.51
CA PRO A 5 7.39 8.86 12.15
C PRO A 5 8.44 7.82 11.70
N PRO A 6 8.86 6.90 12.58
CA PRO A 6 9.84 5.89 12.21
C PRO A 6 9.33 5.10 10.98
N PRO A 7 10.22 4.70 10.06
CA PRO A 7 9.85 4.06 8.79
C PRO A 7 8.99 2.81 8.99
N GLU A 8 9.18 2.07 10.09
CA GLU A 8 8.30 0.95 10.45
C GLU A 8 6.86 1.38 10.74
N SER A 9 6.66 2.51 11.42
CA SER A 9 5.33 3.06 11.69
C SER A 9 4.66 3.58 10.42
N LEU A 10 5.44 4.14 9.48
CA LEU A 10 4.96 4.53 8.16
C LEU A 10 4.52 3.31 7.35
N ALA A 11 5.34 2.27 7.29
CA ALA A 11 5.01 1.02 6.61
C ALA A 11 3.72 0.39 7.14
N ILE A 12 3.54 0.37 8.47
CA ILE A 12 2.31 -0.16 9.10
C ILE A 12 1.09 0.71 8.74
N ARG A 13 1.20 2.04 8.81
CA ARG A 13 0.08 2.95 8.44
C ARG A 13 -0.30 2.82 6.97
N LEU A 14 0.70 2.71 6.11
CA LEU A 14 0.54 2.58 4.66
C LEU A 14 -0.13 1.24 4.32
N ALA A 15 0.35 0.15 4.91
CA ALA A 15 -0.25 -1.17 4.77
C ALA A 15 -1.71 -1.20 5.23
N HIS A 16 -2.04 -0.57 6.37
CA HIS A 16 -3.41 -0.53 6.88
C HIS A 16 -4.35 0.31 5.99
N ALA A 17 -3.87 1.46 5.49
CA ALA A 17 -4.62 2.29 4.57
C ALA A 17 -4.89 1.58 3.23
N ALA A 18 -3.87 0.94 2.66
CA ALA A 18 -3.99 0.17 1.42
C ALA A 18 -4.94 -1.03 1.59
N GLN A 19 -4.85 -1.76 2.70
CA GLN A 19 -5.79 -2.82 3.04
C GLN A 19 -7.23 -2.32 3.14
N THR A 20 -7.44 -1.14 3.70
CA THR A 20 -8.78 -0.53 3.79
C THR A 20 -9.35 -0.22 2.40
N ILE A 21 -8.52 0.31 1.50
CA ILE A 21 -8.92 0.56 0.10
C ILE A 21 -9.23 -0.76 -0.60
N LEU A 22 -8.35 -1.74 -0.50
CA LEU A 22 -8.53 -3.06 -1.09
C LEU A 22 -9.81 -3.73 -0.57
N ALA A 23 -10.08 -3.67 0.74
CA ALA A 23 -11.29 -4.21 1.34
C ALA A 23 -12.58 -3.51 0.88
N ARG A 24 -12.51 -2.20 0.59
CA ARG A 24 -13.64 -1.46 0.03
C ARG A 24 -13.86 -1.74 -1.46
N THR A 25 -12.78 -1.75 -2.24
CA THR A 25 -12.81 -1.86 -3.70
C THR A 25 -13.04 -3.29 -4.18
N CYS A 26 -12.46 -4.27 -3.49
CA CYS A 26 -12.52 -5.69 -3.81
C CYS A 26 -13.37 -6.48 -2.79
N ARG A 27 -14.39 -5.86 -2.19
CA ARG A 27 -15.22 -6.52 -1.16
C ARG A 27 -15.81 -7.86 -1.61
N GLN A 28 -16.23 -7.94 -2.88
CA GLN A 28 -16.86 -9.13 -3.45
C GLN A 28 -15.84 -10.20 -3.85
N GLU A 29 -14.71 -9.76 -4.39
CA GLU A 29 -13.56 -10.62 -4.69
C GLU A 29 -13.00 -11.23 -3.41
N LEU A 30 -12.81 -10.44 -2.34
CA LEU A 30 -12.34 -10.94 -1.03
C LEU A 30 -13.31 -11.95 -0.40
N ALA A 31 -14.62 -11.77 -0.60
CA ALA A 31 -15.63 -12.67 -0.04
C ALA A 31 -15.66 -14.04 -0.75
N THR A 32 -15.16 -14.11 -1.99
CA THR A 32 -15.15 -15.31 -2.83
C THR A 32 -13.74 -15.84 -3.09
N ALA A 33 -12.71 -15.07 -2.76
CA ALA A 33 -11.32 -15.41 -2.93
C ALA A 33 -10.93 -16.59 -2.04
N SER A 34 -10.21 -17.54 -2.64
CA SER A 34 -9.56 -18.61 -1.90
C SER A 34 -8.41 -18.05 -1.07
N LYS A 35 -8.05 -18.76 0.01
CA LYS A 35 -6.95 -18.37 0.90
C LYS A 35 -5.62 -18.17 0.14
N GLU A 36 -5.38 -18.95 -0.91
CA GLU A 36 -4.21 -18.82 -1.78
C GLU A 36 -4.19 -17.50 -2.57
N ALA A 37 -5.34 -17.04 -3.07
CA ALA A 37 -5.45 -15.77 -3.77
C ALA A 37 -5.26 -14.56 -2.83
N LEU A 38 -5.76 -14.69 -1.59
CA LEU A 38 -5.50 -13.70 -0.54
C LEU A 38 -4.03 -13.63 -0.17
N ASP A 39 -3.39 -14.78 0.05
CA ASP A 39 -1.97 -14.85 0.40
C ASP A 39 -1.09 -14.27 -0.72
N ALA A 40 -1.39 -14.58 -1.99
CA ALA A 40 -0.72 -14.00 -3.14
C ALA A 40 -0.88 -12.47 -3.20
N ALA A 41 -2.07 -11.94 -2.90
CA ALA A 41 -2.30 -10.50 -2.86
C ALA A 41 -1.52 -9.80 -1.75
N TYR A 42 -1.49 -10.38 -0.54
CA TYR A 42 -0.68 -9.86 0.56
C TYR A 42 0.82 -9.97 0.28
N ALA A 43 1.27 -11.05 -0.37
CA ALA A 43 2.65 -11.20 -0.81
C ALA A 43 3.04 -10.16 -1.85
N ALA A 44 2.17 -9.88 -2.82
CA ALA A 44 2.38 -8.83 -3.83
C ALA A 44 2.45 -7.44 -3.20
N MET A 45 1.55 -7.13 -2.25
CA MET A 45 1.62 -5.90 -1.46
C MET A 45 2.97 -5.83 -0.73
N ARG A 46 3.35 -6.87 0.02
CA ARG A 46 4.58 -6.90 0.81
C ARG A 46 5.84 -6.74 -0.05
N ALA A 47 5.86 -7.30 -1.26
CA ALA A 47 6.97 -7.17 -2.19
C ALA A 47 7.17 -5.72 -2.65
N CYS A 48 6.10 -4.95 -2.78
CA CYS A 48 6.18 -3.55 -3.21
C CYS A 48 6.30 -2.57 -2.03
N THR A 49 5.94 -2.97 -0.81
CA THR A 49 5.95 -2.10 0.38
C THR A 49 7.31 -1.43 0.62
N GLU A 50 8.42 -2.16 0.48
CA GLU A 50 9.76 -1.61 0.75
C GLU A 50 10.10 -0.46 -0.21
N SER A 51 9.94 -0.68 -1.52
CA SER A 51 10.19 0.36 -2.53
C SER A 51 9.25 1.56 -2.38
N VAL A 52 7.97 1.31 -2.08
CA VAL A 52 6.97 2.38 -1.89
C VAL A 52 7.28 3.23 -0.65
N VAL A 53 7.73 2.60 0.44
CA VAL A 53 8.14 3.33 1.67
C VAL A 53 9.43 4.10 1.46
N ASP A 54 10.42 3.52 0.77
CA ASP A 54 11.68 4.20 0.45
C ASP A 54 11.43 5.44 -0.41
N GLN A 55 10.61 5.29 -1.46
CA GLN A 55 10.23 6.41 -2.34
C GLN A 55 9.45 7.49 -1.57
N LEU A 56 8.50 7.10 -0.71
CA LEU A 56 7.76 8.03 0.14
C LEU A 56 8.70 8.80 1.08
N VAL A 57 9.67 8.12 1.71
CA VAL A 57 10.66 8.76 2.59
C VAL A 57 11.54 9.73 1.81
N ASN A 58 11.95 9.38 0.59
CA ASN A 58 12.68 10.27 -0.30
C ASN A 58 11.85 11.50 -0.72
N ASP A 59 10.57 11.31 -1.06
CA ASP A 59 9.65 12.39 -1.44
C ASP A 59 9.38 13.35 -0.28
N MET A 60 9.20 12.82 0.94
CA MET A 60 9.03 13.66 2.14
C MET A 60 10.30 14.45 2.48
N GLN A 61 11.49 13.93 2.18
CA GLN A 61 12.75 14.65 2.36
C GLN A 61 12.95 15.73 1.28
N THR A 62 12.59 15.43 0.04
CA THR A 62 12.79 16.32 -1.12
C THR A 62 11.73 17.43 -1.18
N ALA A 63 10.48 17.10 -0.87
CA ALA A 63 9.35 18.02 -0.93
C ALA A 63 8.41 17.82 0.28
N PRO A 64 8.79 18.32 1.48
CA PRO A 64 8.00 18.16 2.70
C PRO A 64 6.58 18.73 2.60
N CYS A 65 6.38 19.75 1.77
CA CYS A 65 5.06 20.36 1.51
C CYS A 65 4.08 19.41 0.81
N CYS A 66 4.59 18.35 0.18
CA CYS A 66 3.80 17.36 -0.55
C CYS A 66 3.67 16.03 0.19
N ALA A 67 4.13 15.93 1.45
CA ALA A 67 4.17 14.69 2.21
C ALA A 67 2.83 13.95 2.29
N ASP A 68 1.72 14.68 2.44
CA ASP A 68 0.37 14.09 2.48
C ASP A 68 -0.05 13.49 1.13
N ALA A 69 0.22 14.20 0.03
CA ALA A 69 -0.05 13.72 -1.32
C ALA A 69 0.84 12.52 -1.69
N ALA A 70 2.12 12.55 -1.31
CA ALA A 70 3.03 11.42 -1.49
C ALA A 70 2.57 10.19 -0.70
N PHE A 71 2.09 10.39 0.54
CA PHE A 71 1.53 9.31 1.35
C PHE A 71 0.29 8.70 0.69
N LEU A 72 -0.62 9.52 0.17
CA LEU A 72 -1.82 9.03 -0.51
C LEU A 72 -1.49 8.29 -1.82
N ALA A 73 -0.54 8.79 -2.61
CA ALA A 73 -0.07 8.11 -3.82
C ALA A 73 0.50 6.73 -3.48
N ALA A 74 1.38 6.66 -2.48
CA ALA A 74 2.00 5.43 -2.01
C ALA A 74 0.96 4.40 -1.50
N VAL A 75 -0.10 4.87 -0.84
CA VAL A 75 -1.23 4.03 -0.42
C VAL A 75 -2.00 3.45 -1.62
N VAL A 76 -2.20 4.25 -2.68
CA VAL A 76 -2.90 3.81 -3.90
C VAL A 76 -2.07 2.79 -4.67
N ASP A 77 -0.76 3.03 -4.86
CA ASP A 77 0.14 2.08 -5.52
C ASP A 77 0.15 0.72 -4.83
N LEU A 78 0.21 0.72 -3.49
CA LEU A 78 0.17 -0.53 -2.72
C LEU A 78 -1.18 -1.24 -2.86
N ALA A 79 -2.29 -0.50 -2.89
CA ALA A 79 -3.61 -1.07 -3.09
C ALA A 79 -3.79 -1.64 -4.51
N GLU A 80 -3.27 -0.97 -5.54
CA GLU A 80 -3.31 -1.44 -6.93
C GLU A 80 -2.54 -2.75 -7.13
N ALA A 81 -1.38 -2.92 -6.49
CA ALA A 81 -0.64 -4.17 -6.53
C ALA A 81 -1.47 -5.34 -5.98
N GLY A 82 -2.15 -5.14 -4.84
CA GLY A 82 -3.05 -6.15 -4.27
C GLY A 82 -4.30 -6.40 -5.12
N ILE A 83 -4.91 -5.36 -5.68
CA ILE A 83 -6.09 -5.47 -6.57
C ILE A 83 -5.73 -6.23 -7.85
N THR A 84 -4.58 -5.92 -8.46
CA THR A 84 -4.10 -6.58 -9.67
C THR A 84 -3.84 -8.06 -9.41
N SER A 85 -3.23 -8.39 -8.26
CA SER A 85 -3.02 -9.79 -7.87
C SER A 85 -4.34 -10.53 -7.63
N LEU A 86 -5.36 -9.88 -7.07
CA LEU A 86 -6.67 -10.50 -6.82
C LEU A 86 -7.49 -10.70 -8.10
N ARG A 87 -7.43 -9.75 -9.02
CA ARG A 87 -8.22 -9.78 -10.26
C ARG A 87 -7.55 -10.60 -11.38
N GLY A 88 -6.27 -10.92 -11.23
CA GLY A 88 -5.47 -11.61 -12.25
C GLY A 88 -5.25 -10.76 -13.51
N PRO A 89 -4.42 -11.23 -14.45
CA PRO A 89 -4.34 -10.63 -15.77
C PRO A 89 -5.69 -10.79 -16.48
N ARG A 90 -6.28 -9.67 -16.90
CA ARG A 90 -7.46 -9.69 -17.78
C ARG A 90 -7.13 -10.22 -19.16
#